data_AF-A0A3B8WQJ9-F1
#
_entry.id   AF-A0A3B8WQJ9-F1
#
_cell.length_a   1.000
_cell.length_b   1.000
_cell.length_c   1.000
_cell.angle_alpha   90.00
_cell.angle_beta   90.00
_cell.angle_gamma   90.00
#
_symmetry.space_group_name_H-M   'P 1'
#
loop_
_entity.id
_entity.type
_entity.pdbx_description
1 polymer ?
#
loop_
_entity_poly.entity_id
_entity_poly.type
_entity_poly.pdbx_seq_one_letter_code
_entity_poly.pdbx_strand_id
1 'polypeptide(L)' 'LNGPGEATIRGSVGAFRTLAERKQDPDQLFFQRRLVIEGDTELGLALKNLLDSLDWHLRLRDFLKPW' A
#
# COMPACT_ATOMS: atom_id res chain seq x y z
N LEU A 1 21.73 -6.09 2.80
CA LEU A 1 20.87 -5.26 1.95
C LEU A 1 20.78 -3.89 2.60
N ASN A 2 21.75 -3.00 2.33
CA ASN A 2 21.87 -1.72 3.04
C ASN A 2 21.67 -0.57 2.04
N GLY A 3 20.41 -0.22 1.81
CA GLY A 3 19.95 0.87 0.96
C GLY A 3 18.42 0.85 0.88
N PRO A 4 17.74 1.98 0.64
CA PRO A 4 16.34 1.93 0.26
C PRO A 4 16.19 1.03 -0.98
N GLY A 5 15.11 0.24 -1.03
CA GLY A 5 14.81 -0.54 -2.23
C GLY A 5 14.72 0.38 -3.46
N GLU A 6 14.96 -0.18 -4.65
CA GLU A 6 14.97 0.57 -5.93
C GLU A 6 13.66 1.36 -6.17
N ALA A 7 12.55 0.89 -5.61
CA ALA A 7 11.34 1.66 -5.39
C ALA A 7 10.81 1.42 -3.97
N THR A 8 10.27 2.46 -3.34
CA THR A 8 9.64 2.39 -2.02
C THR A 8 8.26 3.01 -2.03
N ILE A 9 7.32 2.39 -1.31
CA ILE A 9 6.01 2.96 -1.01
C ILE A 9 5.91 3.24 0.49
N ARG A 10 5.44 4.42 0.84
CA ARG A 10 5.31 4.90 2.23
C ARG A 10 3.94 5.49 2.46
N GLY A 11 3.41 5.32 3.66
CA GLY A 11 2.10 5.85 4.05
C GLY A 11 1.77 5.52 5.49
N SER A 12 0.73 6.15 6.02
CA SER A 12 0.21 5.79 7.33
C SER A 12 -0.45 4.40 7.31
N VAL A 13 -0.51 3.73 8.46
CA VAL A 13 -1.28 2.49 8.62
C VAL A 13 -2.74 2.67 8.17
N GLY A 14 -3.32 3.86 8.36
CA GLY A 14 -4.67 4.18 7.89
C GLY A 14 -4.81 4.19 6.36
N ALA A 15 -3.77 4.61 5.62
CA ALA A 15 -3.77 4.56 4.15
C ALA A 15 -3.72 3.11 3.65
N PHE A 16 -2.84 2.29 4.23
CA PHE A 16 -2.76 0.87 3.91
C PHE A 16 -4.02 0.10 4.33
N ARG A 17 -4.67 0.49 5.42
CA ARG A 17 -5.98 -0.06 5.80
C ARG A 17 -7.04 0.24 4.74
N THR A 18 -7.11 1.46 4.22
CA THR A 18 -8.10 1.81 3.20
C THR A 18 -7.87 1.11 1.87
N LEU A 19 -6.60 0.83 1.51
CA LEU A 19 -6.26 -0.07 0.40
C LEU A 19 -6.76 -1.49 0.65
N ALA A 20 -6.44 -2.02 1.83
CA ALA A 20 -6.81 -3.37 2.24
C ALA A 20 -8.34 -3.58 2.30
N GLU A 21 -9.09 -2.55 2.69
CA GLU A 21 -10.55 -2.59 2.71
C GLU A 21 -11.17 -2.24 1.35
N ARG A 22 -10.35 -2.03 0.30
CA ARG A 22 -10.75 -1.55 -1.04
C ARG A 22 -11.63 -0.30 -1.01
N LYS A 23 -11.45 0.54 0.01
CA LYS A 23 -12.20 1.81 0.16
C LYS A 23 -11.62 2.93 -0.71
N GLN A 24 -10.31 2.89 -0.95
CA GLN A 24 -9.59 3.82 -1.82
C GLN A 24 -8.51 3.04 -2.57
N ASP A 25 -8.27 3.40 -3.81
CA ASP A 25 -7.22 2.82 -4.65
C ASP A 25 -5.85 3.53 -4.40
N PRO A 26 -4.72 2.92 -4.82
CA PRO A 26 -3.40 3.50 -4.58
C PRO A 26 -3.16 4.84 -5.30
N ASP A 27 -3.85 5.11 -6.41
CA ASP A 27 -3.73 6.37 -7.15
C ASP A 27 -4.44 7.52 -6.43
N GLN A 28 -5.65 7.30 -5.94
CA GLN A 28 -6.38 8.24 -5.09
C GLN A 28 -5.56 8.65 -3.87
N LEU A 29 -4.96 7.67 -3.19
CA LEU A 29 -4.14 7.93 -2.01
C LEU A 29 -2.83 8.66 -2.36
N PHE A 30 -2.25 8.39 -3.52
CA PHE A 30 -1.09 9.12 -4.03
C PHE A 30 -1.44 10.58 -4.34
N PHE A 31 -2.54 10.84 -5.05
CA PHE A 31 -3.01 12.20 -5.34
C PHE A 31 -3.39 12.98 -4.08
N GLN A 32 -3.90 12.30 -3.05
CA GLN A 32 -4.16 12.87 -1.73
C GLN A 32 -2.89 13.05 -0.86
N ARG A 33 -1.71 12.68 -1.35
CA ARG A 33 -0.43 12.67 -0.59
C ARG A 33 -0.46 11.79 0.66
N ARG A 34 -1.35 10.80 0.70
CA ARG A 34 -1.47 9.80 1.77
C ARG A 34 -0.58 8.58 1.51
N LEU A 35 -0.24 8.34 0.24
CA LEU A 35 0.85 7.46 -0.18
C LEU A 35 1.91 8.26 -0.92
N VAL A 36 3.16 7.91 -0.65
CA VAL A 36 4.35 8.44 -1.34
C VAL A 36 5.05 7.25 -1.97
N ILE A 37 5.34 7.35 -3.27
CA ILE A 37 6.10 6.35 -4.02
C ILE A 37 7.33 7.05 -4.58
N GLU A 38 8.50 6.53 -4.23
CA GLU A 38 9.81 7.12 -4.55
C GLU A 38 10.76 6.06 -5.10
N GLY A 39 11.65 6.46 -5.99
CA GLY A 39 12.62 5.57 -6.65
C GLY A 39 12.34 5.46 -8.14
N ASP A 40 12.63 4.29 -8.71
CA ASP A 40 12.40 4.01 -10.13
C ASP A 40 10.91 4.04 -10.48
N THR A 41 10.56 4.75 -11.57
CA THR A 41 9.18 4.97 -11.98
C THR A 41 8.52 3.70 -12.51
N GLU A 42 9.26 2.85 -13.23
CA GLU A 42 8.71 1.61 -13.79
C GLU A 42 8.44 0.60 -12.68
N LEU A 43 9.36 0.47 -11.72
CA LEU A 43 9.15 -0.32 -10.51
C LEU A 43 8.06 0.24 -9.62
N GLY A 44 7.97 1.57 -9.49
CA GLY A 44 6.88 2.23 -8.78
C GLY A 44 5.51 1.93 -9.40
N LEU A 45 5.42 1.91 -10.73
CA LEU A 45 4.20 1.53 -11.46
C LEU A 45 3.89 0.03 -11.27
N ALA A 46 4.90 -0.84 -11.36
CA ALA A 46 4.74 -2.27 -11.11
C ALA A 46 4.25 -2.55 -9.69
N LEU A 47 4.78 -1.82 -8.69
CA LEU A 47 4.36 -1.90 -7.30
C LEU A 47 2.90 -1.44 -7.12
N LYS A 48 2.48 -0.36 -7.78
CA LYS A 48 1.06 0.07 -7.77
C LYS A 48 0.14 -1.00 -8.35
N ASN A 49 0.49 -1.53 -9.51
CA ASN A 49 -0.30 -2.58 -10.17
C ASN A 49 -0.40 -3.84 -9.31
N LEU A 50 0.69 -4.20 -8.62
CA LEU A 50 0.68 -5.27 -7.64
C LEU A 50 -0.33 -4.98 -6.52
N LEU A 51 -0.24 -3.80 -5.88
CA LEU A 51 -1.14 -3.41 -4.78
C LEU A 51 -2.61 -3.40 -5.18
N ASP A 52 -2.92 -3.02 -6.42
CA ASP A 52 -4.27 -3.03 -6.97
C ASP A 52 -4.78 -4.46 -7.24
N SER A 53 -3.90 -5.34 -7.75
CA SER A 53 -4.25 -6.74 -8.02
C SER A 53 -4.46 -7.60 -6.77
N LEU A 54 -3.95 -7.16 -5.61
CA LEU A 54 -4.05 -7.92 -4.37
C LEU A 54 -5.52 -8.01 -3.91
N ASP A 55 -5.96 -9.25 -3.65
CA ASP A 55 -7.25 -9.50 -3.01
C ASP A 55 -7.09 -9.46 -1.49
N TRP A 56 -7.21 -8.25 -0.95
CA TRP A 56 -7.00 -7.96 0.45
C TRP A 56 -8.16 -8.47 1.33
N HIS A 57 -8.16 -9.76 1.67
CA HIS A 57 -9.07 -10.32 2.68
C HIS A 57 -8.59 -10.02 4.11
N LEU A 58 -8.28 -8.77 4.41
CA LEU A 58 -7.82 -8.35 5.74
C LEU A 58 -9.01 -7.89 6.56
N ARG A 59 -9.45 -8.69 7.54
CA ARG A 59 -10.43 -8.24 8.53
C ARG A 59 -9.69 -7.95 9.83
N LEU A 60 -10.02 -6.83 10.46
CA LEU A 60 -9.39 -6.43 11.73
C LEU A 60 -9.52 -7.53 12.81
N ARG A 61 -10.64 -8.28 12.79
CA ARG A 61 -10.88 -9.46 13.65
C ARG A 61 -9.87 -10.59 13.45
N ASP A 62 -9.23 -10.68 12.29
CA ASP A 62 -8.24 -11.72 12.01
C ASP A 62 -6.93 -11.43 12.78
N PHE A 63 -6.68 -10.17 13.15
CA PHE A 63 -5.52 -9.73 13.95
C PHE A 63 -5.84 -9.51 15.42
N LEU A 64 -7.12 -9.32 15.77
CA LEU A 64 -7.58 -9.05 17.14
C LEU A 64 -8.25 -10.26 17.80
N LYS A 65 -8.03 -11.50 17.32
CA LYS A 65 -8.52 -12.68 18.04
C LYS A 65 -7.89 -12.71 19.44
N PRO A 66 -8.68 -12.56 20.51
CA PRO A 66 -8.20 -12.92 21.84
C PRO A 66 -8.09 -14.45 21.86
N TRP A 67 -7.00 -14.94 22.46
CA TRP A 67 -6.81 -16.36 22.73
C TRP A 67 -8.00 -16.93 23.50
#